data_AF-A0A940JGQ7-F1
#
_entry.id   AF-A0A940JGQ7-F1
#
_cell.length_a   1.000
_cell.length_b   1.000
_cell.length_c   1.000
_cell.angle_alpha   90.00
_cell.angle_beta   90.00
_cell.angle_gamma   90.00
#
_symmetry.space_group_name_H-M   'P 1'
#
loop_
_entity.id
_entity.type
_entity.pdbx_description
1 polymer ?
#
loop_
_entity_poly.entity_id
_entity_poly.type
_entity_poly.pdbx_seq_one_letter_code
_entity_poly.pdbx_strand_id
1 'polypeptide(L)' 'MKDRKIDKVAIQGYEGSFHQAAARHFFGKQVEVIPCGNFRDVVKIAANPKESTGGVMAIENSIAGSILPNYNLLQKS' A
#
# COMPACT_ATOMS: atom_id res chain seq x y z
N MET A 1 3.53 18.14 13.55
CA MET A 1 3.17 16.75 13.18
C MET A 1 4.34 15.88 13.62
N LYS A 2 4.15 14.84 14.43
CA LYS A 2 5.28 13.99 14.84
C LYS A 2 5.82 13.26 13.61
N ASP A 3 7.12 13.32 13.36
CA ASP A 3 7.82 12.53 12.35
C ASP A 3 7.64 11.04 12.66
N ARG A 4 6.55 10.46 12.14
CA ARG A 4 6.30 9.02 12.29
C ARG A 4 7.21 8.32 11.29
N LYS A 5 8.23 7.65 11.82
CA LYS A 5 9.17 6.85 11.04
C LYS A 5 8.37 5.82 10.21
N ILE A 6 8.42 5.93 8.88
CA ILE A 6 7.76 4.98 7.98
C ILE A 6 8.62 3.72 7.88
N ASP A 7 8.37 2.76 8.76
CA ASP A 7 9.17 1.53 8.81
C ASP A 7 8.50 0.36 8.08
N LYS A 8 7.16 0.34 8.03
CA LYS A 8 6.38 -0.75 7.41
C LYS A 8 5.17 -0.23 6.65
N VAL A 9 4.98 -0.70 5.42
CA VAL A 9 3.82 -0.33 4.59
C VAL A 9 3.15 -1.55 3.98
N ALA A 10 1.82 -1.56 3.98
CA ALA A 10 1.03 -2.61 3.33
C ALA A 10 1.07 -2.46 1.81
N ILE A 11 1.25 -3.55 1.07
CA ILE A 11 1.22 -3.57 -0.39
C ILE A 11 0.37 -4.73 -0.90
N GLN A 12 -0.21 -4.61 -2.09
CA GLN A 12 -0.81 -5.77 -2.77
C GLN A 12 0.27 -6.53 -3.54
N GLY A 13 0.35 -7.85 -3.34
CA GLY A 13 1.37 -8.70 -3.95
C GLY A 13 2.58 -8.94 -3.03
N TYR A 14 3.62 -9.56 -3.59
CA TYR A 14 4.77 -10.10 -2.85
C TYR A 14 6.11 -9.49 -3.34
N GLU A 15 7.25 -10.06 -2.90
CA GLU A 15 8.60 -9.65 -3.33
C GLU A 15 8.69 -9.63 -4.87
N GLY A 16 9.33 -8.60 -5.39
CA GLY A 16 9.48 -8.37 -6.84
C GLY A 16 8.27 -7.74 -7.52
N SER A 17 7.16 -7.51 -6.80
CA SER A 17 5.99 -6.83 -7.37
C SER A 17 6.26 -5.35 -7.67
N PHE A 18 5.51 -4.78 -8.61
CA PHE A 18 5.54 -3.34 -8.87
C PHE A 18 5.16 -2.50 -7.65
N HIS A 19 4.26 -3.00 -6.79
CA HIS A 19 3.91 -2.30 -5.56
C HIS A 19 5.08 -2.26 -4.56
N GLN A 20 5.90 -3.32 -4.48
CA GLN A 20 7.12 -3.26 -3.67
C GLN A 20 8.13 -2.27 -4.26
N ALA A 21 8.31 -2.26 -5.57
CA ALA A 21 9.18 -1.30 -6.24
C ALA A 21 8.72 0.15 -5.97
N ALA A 22 7.41 0.42 -6.07
CA ALA A 22 6.82 1.70 -5.75
C ALA A 22 7.00 2.09 -4.27
N ALA A 23 6.78 1.16 -3.34
CA ALA A 23 6.99 1.39 -1.91
C ALA A 23 8.44 1.76 -1.60
N ARG A 24 9.41 0.99 -2.13
CA ARG A 24 10.85 1.27 -1.97
C ARG A 24 11.28 2.56 -2.66
N HIS A 25 10.63 2.95 -3.76
CA HIS A 25 10.89 4.21 -4.44
C HIS A 25 10.44 5.41 -3.59
N PHE A 26 9.25 5.35 -3.00
CA PHE A 26 8.67 6.46 -2.26
C PHE A 26 9.17 6.58 -0.81
N PHE A 27 9.30 5.45 -0.10
CA PHE A 27 9.68 5.42 1.32
C PHE A 27 11.15 5.03 1.56
N GLY A 28 11.88 4.72 0.49
CA GLY A 28 13.29 4.31 0.55
C GLY A 28 13.49 2.79 0.55
N LYS A 29 14.68 2.35 0.14
CA LYS A 29 14.99 0.93 -0.09
C LYS A 29 14.83 0.02 1.14
N GLN A 30 14.93 0.60 2.33
CA GLN A 30 14.87 -0.13 3.61
C GLN A 30 13.47 -0.25 4.19
N VAL A 31 12.44 0.29 3.53
CA VAL A 31 11.05 0.12 3.99
C VAL A 31 10.66 -1.36 3.97
N GLU A 32 10.12 -1.85 5.08
CA GLU A 32 9.56 -3.20 5.15
C GLU A 32 8.19 -3.18 4.47
N VAL A 33 7.92 -4.20 3.65
CA VAL A 33 6.61 -4.35 3.00
C VAL A 33 5.81 -5.46 3.67
N ILE A 34 4.53 -5.18 3.93
CA ILE A 34 3.57 -6.17 4.45
C ILE A 34 2.75 -6.67 3.24
N PRO A 35 3.04 -7.87 2.71
CA PRO A 35 2.37 -8.37 1.52
C PRO A 35 0.92 -8.74 1.80
N CYS A 36 0.01 -8.32 0.93
CA CYS A 36 -1.42 -8.59 1.00
C CYS A 36 -1.89 -9.31 -0.27
N GLY A 37 -2.80 -10.26 -0.13
CA GLY A 37 -3.37 -10.99 -1.27
C GLY A 37 -4.31 -10.12 -2.13
N ASN A 38 -4.97 -9.13 -1.54
CA ASN A 38 -5.94 -8.26 -2.21
C ASN A 38 -5.90 -6.83 -1.64
N PHE A 39 -6.55 -5.89 -2.35
CA PHE A 39 -6.57 -4.47 -1.97
C PHE A 39 -7.36 -4.17 -0.69
N ARG A 40 -8.34 -5.00 -0.30
CA ARG A 40 -9.08 -4.81 0.95
C ARG A 40 -8.17 -5.01 2.15
N ASP A 41 -7.32 -6.03 2.09
CA ASP A 41 -6.35 -6.31 3.14
C ASP A 41 -5.31 -5.19 3.25
N VAL A 42 -4.89 -4.60 2.13
CA VAL A 42 -4.01 -3.40 2.15
C VAL A 42 -4.64 -2.28 2.95
N VAL A 43 -5.91 -1.94 2.66
CA VAL A 43 -6.63 -0.86 3.35
C VAL A 43 -6.83 -1.20 4.84
N LYS A 44 -7.20 -2.43 5.16
CA LYS A 44 -7.36 -2.90 6.54
C LYS A 44 -6.07 -2.75 7.36
N ILE A 45 -4.93 -3.18 6.82
CA ILE A 45 -3.63 -3.09 7.50
C ILE A 45 -3.13 -1.64 7.55
N ALA A 46 -3.30 -0.88 6.46
CA ALA A 46 -2.93 0.53 6.38
C ALA A 46 -3.69 1.40 7.39
N ALA A 47 -4.95 1.05 7.68
CA ALA A 47 -5.79 1.71 8.67
C ALA A 47 -5.46 1.33 10.13
N ASN A 48 -4.61 0.32 10.38
CA ASN A 48 -4.21 -0.09 11.73
C ASN A 48 -2.80 0.43 12.08
N PRO A 49 -2.67 1.49 12.92
CA PRO A 49 -1.38 2.06 13.32
C PRO A 49 -0.46 1.11 14.09
N LYS A 50 -0.99 -0.01 14.60
CA LYS A 50 -0.19 -1.04 15.29
C LYS A 50 0.47 -2.02 14.32
N GLU A 51 -0.09 -2.16 13.12
CA GLU A 51 0.41 -3.11 12.11
C GLU A 51 1.28 -2.43 11.06
N SER A 52 0.92 -1.21 10.64
CA SER A 52 1.65 -0.49 9.60
C SER A 52 1.65 1.02 9.82
N THR A 53 2.49 1.70 9.03
CA THR A 53 2.53 3.16 8.98
C THR A 53 1.71 3.72 7.80
N GLY A 54 1.16 2.83 6.97
CA GLY A 54 0.35 3.17 5.80
C GLY A 54 0.33 2.04 4.78
N GLY A 55 -0.10 2.33 3.55
CA GLY A 55 -0.11 1.37 2.46
C GLY A 55 0.11 2.00 1.09
N VAL A 56 0.57 1.18 0.14
CA VAL A 56 0.73 1.52 -1.27
C VAL A 56 -0.25 0.68 -2.08
N MET A 57 -1.11 1.34 -2.82
CA MET A 57 -2.17 0.73 -3.61
C MET A 57 -2.26 1.42 -4.96
N ALA A 58 -2.30 0.63 -6.05
CA ALA A 58 -2.59 1.18 -7.37
C ALA A 58 -4.02 1.75 -7.42
N ILE A 59 -4.15 2.91 -8.04
CA ILE A 59 -5.43 3.59 -8.26
C ILE A 59 -5.81 3.58 -9.75
N GLU A 60 -4.82 3.43 -10.63
CA GLU A 60 -4.96 3.32 -12.08
C GLU A 60 -3.85 2.43 -12.64
N ASN A 61 -4.10 1.74 -13.75
CA ASN A 61 -3.04 1.09 -14.52
C ASN A 61 -3.29 1.21 -16.03
N SER A 62 -2.26 1.04 -16.85
CA SER A 62 -2.31 1.26 -18.30
C SER A 62 -3.16 0.24 -19.07
N ILE A 63 -3.52 -0.90 -18.47
CA ILE A 63 -4.26 -1.98 -19.14
C ILE A 63 -5.76 -1.89 -18.83
N ALA A 64 -6.10 -1.78 -17.55
CA ALA A 64 -7.46 -1.76 -17.02
C ALA A 64 -8.01 -0.34 -16.83
N GLY A 65 -7.18 0.69 -16.95
CA GLY A 65 -7.54 2.07 -16.65
C GLY A 65 -7.73 2.29 -15.14
N SER A 66 -8.62 3.22 -14.78
CA SER A 66 -8.91 3.55 -13.39
C SER A 66 -9.47 2.34 -12.64
N ILE A 67 -8.91 2.04 -11.47
CA ILE A 67 -9.29 0.90 -10.64
C ILE A 67 -10.41 1.36 -9.70
N LEU A 68 -11.63 1.55 -10.24
CA LEU A 68 -12.80 2.01 -9.48
C LEU A 68 -13.05 1.25 -8.17
N PRO A 69 -12.87 -0.08 -8.08
CA PRO A 69 -12.98 -0.79 -6.81
C PRO A 69 -12.04 -0.25 -5.72
N ASN A 70 -10.83 0.20 -6.06
CA ASN A 70 -9.86 0.73 -5.10
C ASN A 70 -10.22 2.15 -4.64
N TYR A 71 -10.76 2.99 -5.55
CA TYR A 71 -11.36 4.27 -5.15
C TYR A 71 -12.48 4.08 -4.13
N ASN A 72 -13.35 3.09 -4.33
CA ASN A 72 -14.43 2.79 -3.41
C ASN A 72 -13.94 2.31 -2.03
N LEU A 73 -12.78 1.66 -1.96
CA LEU A 73 -12.19 1.28 -0.68
C LEU A 73 -11.70 2.51 0.10
N LEU A 74 -11.07 3.47 -0.59
CA LEU A 74 -10.61 4.71 0.05
C LEU A 74 -11.75 5.60 0.54
N GLN A 75 -12.89 5.64 -0.16
CA GLN A 75 -14.06 6.38 0.31
C GLN A 75 -14.72 5.77 1.56
N LYS A 76 -14.47 4.48 1.83
CA LYS A 76 -15.11 3.72 2.92
C LYS A 76 -14.16 3.38 4.07
N SER A 77 -12.90 3.78 3.98
CA SER A 77 -11.83 3.46 4.93
C SER A 77 -11.77 4.41 6.11
#